data_AF-A0A427YSK1-F1
#
_entry.id   AF-A0A427YSK1-F1
#
_cell.length_a   1.000
_cell.length_b   1.000
_cell.length_c   1.000
_cell.angle_alpha   90.00
_cell.angle_beta   90.00
_cell.angle_gamma   90.00
#
_symmetry.space_group_name_H-M   'P 1'
#
loop_
_entity.id
_entity.type
_entity.pdbx_description
1 polymer ?
#
loop_
_entity_poly.entity_id
_entity_poly.type
_entity_poly.pdbx_seq_one_letter_code
_entity_poly.pdbx_strand_id
1 'polypeptide(L)'
;VQRMRDVCAAPDRFEEEYGRTNLRMSRGYEATAKALRGEKITISAIGGSRPPCIRQRGVGVEVLEWLNDFVGEDVEVTSVNGAAPAIGSDYFSFCFPLHIPEDSDLVLVELGVNDEGIPEHVENMENLLRGLLEMPNRPAVVLVEALAFSNGGMGGGGGRMHLPVAQYYDVPVIK
;
A
#
# COMPACT_ATOMS: atom_id res chain seq x y z
N VAL A 1 -6.89 23.88 6.02
CA VAL A 1 -5.69 23.67 6.87
C VAL A 1 -5.99 23.85 8.37
N GLN A 2 -6.36 25.05 8.85
CA GLN A 2 -6.58 25.29 10.30
C GLN A 2 -7.58 24.32 10.94
N ARG A 3 -8.76 24.17 10.33
CA ARG A 3 -9.80 23.23 10.77
C ARG A 3 -9.32 21.77 10.88
N MET A 4 -8.35 21.37 10.06
CA MET A 4 -7.82 20.00 10.03
C MET A 4 -6.74 19.81 11.10
N ARG A 5 -5.90 20.83 11.31
CA ARG A 5 -4.97 20.89 12.44
C ARG A 5 -5.73 20.85 13.78
N ASP A 6 -6.85 21.55 13.87
CA ASP A 6 -7.71 21.53 15.06
C ASP A 6 -8.32 20.14 15.31
N VAL A 7 -8.69 19.41 14.24
CA VAL A 7 -9.17 18.01 14.32
C VAL A 7 -8.05 17.06 14.74
N CYS A 8 -6.82 17.24 14.25
CA CYS A 8 -5.68 16.40 14.61
C CYS A 8 -5.12 16.72 16.01
N ALA A 9 -5.31 17.94 16.50
CA ALA A 9 -4.90 18.36 17.84
C ALA A 9 -5.94 17.98 18.91
N ALA A 10 -7.18 17.71 18.50
CA ALA A 10 -8.21 17.17 19.39
C ALA A 10 -7.85 15.74 19.82
N PRO A 11 -8.25 15.30 21.02
CA PRO A 11 -8.13 13.90 21.42
C PRO A 11 -8.81 13.01 20.38
N ASP A 12 -8.08 12.01 19.87
CA ASP A 12 -8.63 11.09 18.88
C ASP A 12 -9.67 10.20 19.57
N ARG A 13 -10.95 10.44 19.24
CA ARG A 13 -12.08 9.70 19.81
C ARG A 13 -11.98 8.20 19.52
N PHE A 14 -11.41 7.81 18.38
CA PHE A 14 -11.14 6.40 18.10
C PHE A 14 -10.02 5.87 18.99
N GLU A 15 -9.02 6.68 19.33
CA GLU A 15 -7.95 6.27 20.23
C GLU A 15 -8.45 6.12 21.67
N GLU A 16 -9.37 6.97 22.11
CA GLU A 16 -10.03 6.84 23.41
C GLU A 16 -10.92 5.59 23.48
N GLU A 17 -11.65 5.27 22.41
CA GLU A 17 -12.61 4.17 22.36
C GLU A 17 -11.93 2.81 22.15
N TYR A 18 -10.97 2.73 21.23
CA TYR A 18 -10.33 1.49 20.82
C TYR A 18 -8.91 1.34 21.38
N GLY A 19 -8.27 2.41 21.85
CA GLY A 19 -6.88 2.39 22.31
C GLY A 19 -5.89 2.45 21.15
N ARG A 20 -4.79 3.21 21.35
CA ARG A 20 -3.74 3.40 20.34
C ARG A 20 -3.19 2.09 19.78
N THR A 21 -3.10 1.05 20.59
CA THR A 21 -2.62 -0.27 20.13
C THR A 21 -3.56 -0.90 19.11
N ASN A 22 -4.88 -0.81 19.29
CA ASN A 22 -5.84 -1.36 18.33
C ASN A 22 -5.95 -0.50 17.07
N LEU A 23 -5.79 0.83 17.18
CA LEU A 23 -5.66 1.69 15.99
C LEU A 23 -4.35 1.50 15.24
N ARG A 24 -3.27 1.17 15.94
CA ARG A 24 -2.00 0.79 15.31
C ARG A 24 -2.07 -0.52 14.56
N MET A 25 -3.05 -1.38 14.86
CA MET A 25 -3.34 -2.54 14.02
C MET A 25 -3.91 -2.10 12.65
N SER A 26 -4.61 -0.96 12.57
CA SER A 26 -5.01 -0.32 11.31
C SER A 26 -3.89 0.55 10.69
N ARG A 27 -2.70 -0.02 10.47
CA ARG A 27 -1.42 0.68 10.15
C ARG A 27 -1.45 1.77 9.07
N GLY A 28 -2.48 1.81 8.21
CA GLY A 28 -2.77 2.98 7.36
C GLY A 28 -2.79 4.32 8.11
N TYR A 29 -3.18 4.32 9.39
CA TYR A 29 -3.28 5.53 10.22
C TYR A 29 -1.94 6.25 10.44
N GLU A 30 -0.83 5.54 10.65
CA GLU A 30 0.45 6.17 11.04
C GLU A 30 1.08 6.96 9.88
N ALA A 31 0.96 6.47 8.64
CA ALA A 31 1.43 7.18 7.45
C ALA A 31 0.61 8.46 7.20
N THR A 32 -0.71 8.36 7.31
CA THR A 32 -1.60 9.53 7.17
C THR A 32 -1.36 10.53 8.30
N ALA A 33 -1.14 10.07 9.53
CA ALA A 33 -0.82 10.93 10.67
C ALA A 33 0.48 11.73 10.47
N LYS A 34 1.52 11.11 9.86
CA LYS A 34 2.76 11.80 9.50
C LYS A 34 2.51 12.95 8.51
N ALA A 35 1.75 12.68 7.45
CA ALA A 35 1.39 13.69 6.46
C ALA A 35 0.59 14.85 7.08
N LEU A 36 -0.38 14.54 7.95
CA LEU A 36 -1.21 15.53 8.63
C LEU A 36 -0.44 16.44 9.59
N ARG A 37 0.73 16.00 10.07
CA ARG A 37 1.66 16.82 10.86
C ARG A 37 2.54 17.76 10.02
N GLY A 38 2.42 17.70 8.69
CA GLY A 38 3.23 18.50 7.78
C GLY A 38 4.65 17.96 7.58
N GLU A 39 4.89 16.70 7.95
CA GLU A 39 6.17 16.05 7.73
C GLU A 39 6.25 15.49 6.30
N LYS A 40 7.44 15.50 5.71
CA LYS A 40 7.71 14.87 4.42
C LYS A 40 7.30 13.39 4.45
N ILE A 41 6.61 12.94 3.40
CA ILE A 41 6.21 11.54 3.24
C ILE A 41 6.84 10.90 2.00
N THR A 42 7.26 9.65 2.13
CA THR A 42 7.75 8.83 1.02
C THR A 42 6.73 7.73 0.70
N ILE A 43 6.22 7.72 -0.52
CA ILE A 43 5.27 6.73 -1.01
C ILE A 43 5.97 5.86 -2.05
N SER A 44 5.95 4.57 -1.84
CA SER A 44 6.55 3.59 -2.73
C SER A 44 5.47 2.71 -3.35
N ALA A 45 5.68 2.28 -4.58
CA ALA A 45 4.79 1.33 -5.24
C ALA A 45 5.58 0.16 -5.82
N ILE A 46 5.11 -1.05 -5.55
CA ILE A 46 5.62 -2.31 -6.12
C ILE A 46 4.51 -2.89 -7.00
N GLY A 47 4.88 -3.40 -8.16
CA GLY A 47 3.91 -4.12 -8.98
C GLY A 47 4.51 -4.84 -10.16
N GLY A 48 3.69 -5.73 -10.72
CA GLY A 48 4.12 -6.74 -11.68
C GLY A 48 3.85 -6.40 -13.13
N SER A 49 3.08 -5.37 -13.44
CA SER A 49 2.87 -4.89 -14.80
C SER A 49 3.52 -3.51 -14.98
N ARG A 50 3.47 -2.91 -16.19
CA ARG A 50 3.85 -1.48 -16.33
C ARG A 50 3.12 -0.73 -15.22
N PRO A 51 3.80 0.21 -14.53
CA PRO A 51 3.58 0.45 -13.12
C PRO A 51 2.12 0.75 -12.78
N PRO A 52 1.70 0.69 -11.50
CA PRO A 52 0.70 1.65 -11.01
C PRO A 52 1.36 3.02 -11.20
N CYS A 53 1.32 3.51 -12.44
CA CYS A 53 2.29 4.44 -12.98
C CYS A 53 2.25 5.71 -12.13
N ILE A 54 3.40 6.28 -11.79
CA ILE A 54 3.51 7.62 -11.19
C ILE A 54 3.81 8.65 -12.31
N ARG A 55 3.79 8.23 -13.59
CA ARG A 55 4.08 9.06 -14.78
C ARG A 55 3.15 8.89 -15.99
N GLN A 56 2.18 7.97 -15.98
CA GLN A 56 1.14 7.80 -17.02
C GLN A 56 -0.15 7.32 -16.37
N ARG A 57 -1.34 7.75 -16.83
CA ARG A 57 -2.64 7.45 -16.20
C ARG A 57 -2.84 5.96 -15.85
N GLY A 58 -2.80 5.64 -14.57
CA GLY A 58 -3.07 4.34 -13.97
C GLY A 58 -3.39 4.51 -12.49
N VAL A 59 -3.89 3.47 -11.80
CA VAL A 59 -4.40 3.57 -10.42
C VAL A 59 -3.37 4.14 -9.43
N GLY A 60 -2.07 3.90 -9.65
CA GLY A 60 -1.00 4.51 -8.85
C GLY A 60 -0.87 6.03 -9.01
N VAL A 61 -1.13 6.59 -10.20
CA VAL A 61 -1.21 8.05 -10.40
C VAL A 61 -2.39 8.57 -9.61
N GLU A 62 -3.55 7.93 -9.72
CA GLU A 62 -4.78 8.43 -9.10
C GLU A 62 -4.70 8.43 -7.56
N VAL A 63 -4.10 7.38 -6.97
CA VAL A 63 -3.84 7.33 -5.53
C VAL A 63 -2.82 8.40 -5.11
N LEU A 64 -1.77 8.63 -5.91
CA LEU A 64 -0.77 9.65 -5.62
C LEU A 64 -1.34 11.07 -5.77
N GLU A 65 -2.13 11.33 -6.82
CA GLU A 65 -2.83 12.60 -7.06
C GLU A 65 -3.83 12.86 -5.92
N TRP A 66 -4.67 11.88 -5.57
CA TRP A 66 -5.57 11.98 -4.43
C TRP A 66 -4.82 12.28 -3.14
N LEU A 67 -3.69 11.60 -2.90
CA LEU A 67 -2.93 11.81 -1.67
C LEU A 67 -2.27 13.18 -1.64
N ASN A 68 -1.71 13.66 -2.75
CA ASN A 68 -1.21 15.03 -2.88
C ASN A 68 -2.29 16.07 -2.58
N ASP A 69 -3.49 15.89 -3.17
CA ASP A 69 -4.63 16.78 -2.93
C ASP A 69 -5.10 16.72 -1.46
N PHE A 70 -5.04 15.53 -0.84
CA PHE A 70 -5.46 15.30 0.53
C PHE A 70 -4.52 15.95 1.56
N VAL A 71 -3.20 15.82 1.37
CA VAL A 71 -2.20 16.33 2.32
C VAL A 71 -1.96 17.84 2.14
N GLY A 72 -2.18 18.36 0.94
CA GLY A 72 -2.03 19.78 0.60
C GLY A 72 -0.59 20.16 0.20
N GLU A 73 -0.46 21.32 -0.45
CA GLU A 73 0.81 21.80 -1.05
C GLU A 73 1.94 22.06 -0.04
N ASP A 74 1.61 22.18 1.25
CA ASP A 74 2.57 22.44 2.33
C ASP A 74 3.41 21.20 2.71
N VAL A 75 3.05 20.01 2.20
CA VAL A 75 3.69 18.73 2.53
C VAL A 75 4.49 18.21 1.35
N GLU A 76 5.77 17.93 1.55
CA GLU A 76 6.59 17.31 0.51
C GLU A 76 6.25 15.83 0.39
N VAL A 77 5.77 15.44 -0.79
CA VAL A 77 5.45 14.04 -1.14
C VAL A 77 6.48 13.52 -2.12
N THR A 78 7.29 12.55 -1.69
CA THR A 78 8.24 11.83 -2.55
C THR A 78 7.63 10.52 -3.02
N SER A 79 7.65 10.27 -4.33
CA SER A 79 7.09 9.07 -4.92
C SER A 79 8.18 8.18 -5.52
N VAL A 80 8.21 6.90 -5.14
CA VAL A 80 9.15 5.89 -5.63
C VAL A 80 8.41 4.81 -6.39
N ASN A 81 8.87 4.53 -7.60
CA ASN A 81 8.35 3.45 -8.43
C ASN A 81 9.32 2.26 -8.41
N GLY A 82 8.95 1.22 -7.67
CA GLY A 82 9.65 -0.06 -7.56
C GLY A 82 8.97 -1.18 -8.37
N ALA A 83 8.18 -0.85 -9.39
CA ALA A 83 7.51 -1.86 -10.22
C ALA A 83 8.49 -2.52 -11.21
N ALA A 84 8.31 -3.83 -11.42
CA ALA A 84 9.07 -4.62 -12.38
C ALA A 84 8.08 -5.37 -13.30
N PRO A 85 8.20 -5.22 -14.64
CA PRO A 85 7.22 -5.76 -15.57
C PRO A 85 7.27 -7.28 -15.67
N ALA A 86 6.10 -7.90 -15.74
CA ALA A 86 5.83 -9.33 -15.73
C ALA A 86 6.37 -10.09 -14.50
N ILE A 87 6.41 -9.45 -13.32
CA ILE A 87 6.97 -10.03 -12.08
C ILE A 87 5.91 -10.19 -10.99
N GLY A 88 5.87 -11.34 -10.31
CA GLY A 88 4.90 -11.65 -9.26
C GLY A 88 5.43 -11.54 -7.84
N SER A 89 4.61 -11.98 -6.88
CA SER A 89 4.96 -12.07 -5.46
C SER A 89 6.09 -13.06 -5.19
N ASP A 90 6.25 -14.07 -6.05
CA ASP A 90 7.32 -15.06 -6.02
C ASP A 90 8.72 -14.43 -6.06
N TYR A 91 8.87 -13.32 -6.77
CA TYR A 91 10.09 -12.52 -6.77
C TYR A 91 10.09 -11.45 -5.67
N PHE A 92 9.00 -10.68 -5.55
CA PHE A 92 8.99 -9.53 -4.65
C PHE A 92 9.08 -9.90 -3.18
N SER A 93 8.57 -11.07 -2.78
CA SER A 93 8.72 -11.59 -1.41
C SER A 93 10.16 -11.67 -0.93
N PHE A 94 11.14 -11.79 -1.84
CA PHE A 94 12.56 -11.81 -1.52
C PHE A 94 13.28 -10.51 -1.90
N CYS A 95 12.86 -9.87 -3.00
CA CYS A 95 13.63 -8.80 -3.63
C CYS A 95 13.04 -7.40 -3.44
N PHE A 96 11.90 -7.22 -2.77
CA PHE A 96 11.31 -5.89 -2.54
C PHE A 96 12.29 -4.82 -1.98
N PRO A 97 13.28 -5.14 -1.11
CA PRO A 97 14.20 -4.11 -0.58
C PRO A 97 15.10 -3.49 -1.65
N LEU A 98 15.23 -4.12 -2.82
CA LEU A 98 15.97 -3.56 -3.96
C LEU A 98 15.16 -2.54 -4.77
N HIS A 99 13.83 -2.52 -4.56
CA HIS A 99 12.88 -1.74 -5.37
C HIS A 99 12.35 -0.51 -4.65
N ILE A 100 12.33 -0.53 -3.32
CA ILE A 100 11.80 0.56 -2.49
C ILE A 100 12.77 0.90 -1.36
N PRO A 101 12.85 2.16 -0.91
CA PRO A 101 13.73 2.54 0.18
C PRO A 101 13.16 2.10 1.54
N GLU A 102 14.04 1.87 2.51
CA GLU A 102 13.68 1.44 3.87
C GLU A 102 12.87 2.50 4.65
N ASP A 103 12.92 3.77 4.23
CA ASP A 103 12.21 4.91 4.79
C ASP A 103 10.85 5.19 4.13
N SER A 104 10.33 4.23 3.36
CA SER A 104 8.97 4.32 2.81
C SER A 104 7.94 4.46 3.94
N ASP A 105 7.02 5.41 3.84
CA ASP A 105 5.91 5.61 4.78
C ASP A 105 4.62 4.90 4.34
N LEU A 106 4.41 4.80 3.03
CA LEU A 106 3.31 4.08 2.40
C LEU A 106 3.84 3.20 1.27
N VAL A 107 3.42 1.94 1.21
CA VAL A 107 3.74 1.01 0.13
C VAL A 107 2.44 0.52 -0.52
N LEU A 108 2.30 0.79 -1.81
CA LEU A 108 1.24 0.24 -2.66
C LEU A 108 1.75 -1.05 -3.33
N VAL A 109 0.96 -2.12 -3.31
CA VAL A 109 1.34 -3.41 -3.92
C VAL A 109 0.28 -3.83 -4.93
N GLU A 110 0.68 -4.03 -6.19
CA GLU A 110 -0.18 -4.47 -7.30
C GLU A 110 0.43 -5.69 -7.99
N LEU A 111 -0.05 -6.89 -7.65
CA LEU A 111 0.45 -8.15 -8.21
C LEU A 111 -0.67 -9.08 -8.69
N GLY A 112 -1.93 -8.67 -8.55
CA GLY A 112 -3.09 -9.55 -8.75
C GLY A 112 -3.28 -10.07 -10.16
N VAL A 113 -2.82 -9.30 -11.16
CA VAL A 113 -2.85 -9.72 -12.58
C VAL A 113 -1.65 -10.57 -12.98
N ASN A 114 -0.57 -10.52 -12.20
CA ASN A 114 0.69 -11.22 -12.47
C ASN A 114 0.76 -12.57 -11.77
N ASP A 115 0.27 -12.62 -10.54
CA ASP A 115 0.20 -13.87 -9.80
C ASP A 115 -0.87 -14.79 -10.38
N GLU A 116 -0.55 -16.07 -10.43
CA GLU A 116 -1.53 -17.11 -10.76
C GLU A 116 -2.41 -17.42 -9.54
N GLY A 117 -3.60 -17.97 -9.78
CA GLY A 117 -4.52 -18.37 -8.72
C GLY A 117 -4.15 -19.69 -8.02
N ILE A 118 -2.87 -19.87 -7.66
CA ILE A 118 -2.29 -21.07 -7.05
C ILE A 118 -1.82 -20.79 -5.60
N PRO A 119 -1.77 -21.82 -4.72
CA PRO A 119 -1.41 -21.64 -3.31
C PRO A 119 -0.02 -21.03 -3.08
N GLU A 120 0.94 -21.27 -3.96
CA GLU A 120 2.31 -20.76 -3.85
C GLU A 120 2.34 -19.22 -3.80
N HIS A 121 1.49 -18.55 -4.59
CA HIS A 121 1.39 -17.09 -4.55
C HIS A 121 0.72 -16.56 -3.27
N VAL A 122 -0.08 -17.37 -2.57
CA VAL A 122 -0.60 -17.02 -1.25
C VAL A 122 0.54 -16.94 -0.24
N GLU A 123 1.41 -17.96 -0.23
CA GLU A 123 2.58 -18.01 0.65
C GLU A 123 3.58 -16.88 0.32
N ASN A 124 3.80 -16.64 -0.97
CA ASN A 124 4.68 -15.55 -1.42
C ASN A 124 4.12 -14.17 -1.05
N MET A 125 2.81 -13.94 -1.23
CA MET A 125 2.17 -12.71 -0.79
C MET A 125 2.24 -12.52 0.72
N GLU A 126 2.04 -13.59 1.50
CA GLU A 126 2.22 -13.56 2.95
C GLU A 126 3.65 -13.16 3.33
N ASN A 127 4.66 -13.78 2.72
CA ASN A 127 6.06 -13.44 2.96
C ASN A 127 6.37 -11.98 2.61
N LEU A 128 5.85 -11.50 1.48
CA LEU A 128 5.97 -10.10 1.08
C LEU A 128 5.34 -9.15 2.10
N LEU A 129 4.09 -9.40 2.52
CA LEU A 129 3.41 -8.55 3.49
C LEU A 129 4.14 -8.54 4.84
N ARG A 130 4.59 -9.69 5.32
CA ARG A 130 5.40 -9.77 6.55
C ARG A 130 6.66 -8.91 6.43
N GLY A 131 7.39 -9.05 5.31
CA GLY A 131 8.59 -8.25 5.04
C GLY A 131 8.33 -6.75 5.04
N LEU A 132 7.28 -6.30 4.34
CA LEU A 132 6.90 -4.89 4.28
C LEU A 132 6.47 -4.35 5.66
N LEU A 133 5.66 -5.11 6.40
CA LEU A 133 5.15 -4.73 7.72
C LEU A 133 6.23 -4.73 8.81
N GLU A 134 7.34 -5.44 8.59
CA GLU A 134 8.50 -5.50 9.49
C GLU A 134 9.64 -4.55 9.09
N MET A 135 9.49 -3.76 8.01
CA MET A 135 10.49 -2.76 7.62
C MET A 135 10.78 -1.76 8.76
N PRO A 136 11.99 -1.16 8.81
CA PRO A 136 12.40 -0.25 9.88
C PRO A 136 11.43 0.93 10.09
N ASN A 137 10.93 1.53 9.02
CA ASN A 137 9.98 2.64 9.07
C ASN A 137 8.51 2.20 9.25
N ARG A 138 8.25 0.88 9.29
CA ARG A 138 6.93 0.27 9.51
C ARG A 138 5.84 0.91 8.64
N PRO A 139 6.00 0.92 7.31
CA PRO A 139 5.09 1.60 6.40
C PRO A 139 3.64 1.14 6.57
N ALA A 140 2.72 2.03 6.23
CA ALA A 140 1.39 1.61 5.82
C ALA A 140 1.51 0.78 4.53
N VAL A 141 0.78 -0.33 4.44
CA VAL A 141 0.74 -1.16 3.23
C VAL A 141 -0.69 -1.19 2.73
N VAL A 142 -0.87 -1.05 1.41
CA VAL A 142 -2.17 -1.13 0.74
C VAL A 142 -2.03 -2.05 -0.47
N LEU A 143 -2.88 -3.06 -0.56
CA LEU A 143 -2.98 -3.84 -1.80
C LEU A 143 -3.90 -3.10 -2.77
N VAL A 144 -3.44 -2.97 -4.01
CA VAL A 144 -4.20 -2.42 -5.13
C VAL A 144 -4.34 -3.54 -6.14
N GLU A 145 -5.53 -4.09 -6.28
CA GLU A 145 -5.75 -5.32 -7.03
C GLU A 145 -6.45 -5.02 -8.35
N ALA A 146 -5.70 -5.05 -9.46
CA ALA A 146 -6.28 -4.91 -10.78
C ALA A 146 -7.00 -6.21 -11.22
N LEU A 147 -8.13 -6.04 -11.91
CA LEU A 147 -8.93 -7.16 -12.41
C LEU A 147 -8.51 -7.55 -13.84
N ALA A 148 -8.03 -8.77 -14.03
CA ALA A 148 -7.82 -9.34 -15.35
C ALA A 148 -9.09 -10.07 -15.86
N PHE A 149 -9.54 -9.73 -17.06
CA PHE A 149 -10.69 -10.37 -17.73
C PHE A 149 -10.29 -11.53 -18.66
N SER A 150 -8.99 -11.72 -18.92
CA SER A 150 -8.47 -12.73 -19.85
C SER A 150 -7.83 -13.89 -19.08
N ASN A 151 -8.59 -14.98 -18.88
CA ASN A 151 -8.14 -16.37 -18.65
C ASN A 151 -9.34 -17.32 -18.42
N GLY A 152 -10.43 -17.12 -19.17
CA GLY A 152 -11.59 -18.05 -19.14
C GLY A 152 -12.43 -18.04 -17.85
N GLY A 153 -12.13 -17.20 -16.87
CA GLY A 153 -12.94 -17.03 -15.66
C GLY A 153 -12.98 -15.58 -15.18
N MET A 154 -14.15 -15.12 -14.73
CA MET A 154 -14.39 -13.82 -14.07
C MET A 154 -13.74 -13.75 -12.65
N GLY A 155 -12.67 -14.52 -12.41
CA GLY A 155 -12.08 -14.74 -11.09
C GLY A 155 -11.01 -13.73 -10.67
N GLY A 156 -10.53 -12.87 -11.57
CA GLY A 156 -9.61 -11.78 -11.21
C GLY A 156 -8.16 -12.19 -10.91
N GLY A 157 -7.57 -13.12 -11.68
CA GLY A 157 -6.16 -13.51 -11.53
C GLY A 157 -5.82 -14.10 -10.15
N GLY A 158 -4.55 -14.01 -9.75
CA GLY A 158 -4.06 -14.33 -8.42
C GLY A 158 -4.56 -13.37 -7.33
N GLY A 159 -5.00 -12.16 -7.70
CA GLY A 159 -5.48 -11.14 -6.76
C GLY A 159 -6.62 -11.59 -5.83
N ARG A 160 -7.49 -12.51 -6.30
CA ARG A 160 -8.52 -13.12 -5.43
C ARG A 160 -7.94 -13.89 -4.24
N MET A 161 -6.73 -14.43 -4.41
CA MET A 161 -6.01 -15.23 -3.42
C MET A 161 -5.23 -14.35 -2.44
N HIS A 162 -5.00 -13.08 -2.76
CA HIS A 162 -4.36 -12.12 -1.85
C HIS A 162 -5.31 -11.64 -0.75
N LEU A 163 -6.62 -11.59 -1.03
CA LEU A 163 -7.61 -11.03 -0.09
C LEU A 163 -7.63 -11.72 1.29
N PRO A 164 -7.62 -13.06 1.40
CA PRO A 164 -7.54 -13.72 2.72
C PRO A 164 -6.26 -13.38 3.49
N VAL A 165 -5.12 -13.24 2.79
CA VAL A 165 -3.85 -12.86 3.40
C VAL A 165 -3.92 -11.42 3.91
N ALA A 166 -4.42 -10.50 3.08
CA ALA A 166 -4.60 -9.10 3.45
C ALA A 166 -5.51 -8.95 4.69
N GLN A 167 -6.61 -9.70 4.74
CA GLN A 167 -7.51 -9.72 5.90
C GLN A 167 -6.83 -10.25 7.17
N TYR A 168 -5.97 -11.26 7.06
CA TYR A 168 -5.24 -11.79 8.21
C TYR A 168 -4.25 -10.78 8.81
N TYR A 169 -3.63 -9.95 7.96
CA TYR A 169 -2.66 -8.93 8.35
C TYR A 169 -3.27 -7.52 8.54
N ASP A 170 -4.59 -7.39 8.53
CA ASP A 170 -5.30 -6.11 8.59
C ASP A 170 -4.84 -5.08 7.54
N VAL A 171 -4.47 -5.57 6.35
CA VAL A 171 -4.01 -4.76 5.22
C VAL A 171 -5.22 -4.37 4.35
N PRO A 172 -5.47 -3.07 4.11
CA PRO A 172 -6.56 -2.63 3.23
C PRO A 172 -6.30 -3.03 1.78
N VAL A 173 -7.39 -3.33 1.07
CA VAL A 173 -7.39 -3.73 -0.34
C VAL A 173 -8.31 -2.81 -1.13
N ILE A 174 -7.79 -2.23 -2.21
CA ILE A 174 -8.54 -1.47 -3.21
C ILE A 174 -8.68 -2.35 -4.46
N LYS A 175 -9.89 -2.50 -4.99
CA LYS A 175 -10.20 -3.27 -6.21
C LYS A 175 -10.72 -2.36 -7.32
#